data_AF-A0A1D6LH37-F1
#
_entry.id   AF-A0A1D6LH37-F1
#
_cell.length_a   1.000
_cell.length_b   1.000
_cell.length_c   1.000
_cell.angle_alpha   90.00
_cell.angle_beta   90.00
_cell.angle_gamma   90.00
#
_symmetry.space_group_name_H-M   'P 1'
#
loop_
_entity.id
_entity.type
_entity.pdbx_description
1 polymer ?
#
loop_
_entity_poly.entity_id
_entity_poly.type
_entity_poly.pdbx_seq_one_letter_code
_entity_poly.pdbx_strand_id
1 'polypeptide(L)'
;MSTPSADLHLLPETGVENMRTPKSLHAELKCELSKLNTVLKLPIYNVRFLANQFLEYLLNNHLVVREPWSILHAFNIALCWHAASFLKYTELDHRESIALTSDGLNYECNEAPS
;
A
#
# COMPACT_ATOMS: atom_id res chain seq x y z
N MET A 1 11.91 -42.84 -43.07
CA MET A 1 10.64 -42.16 -42.81
C MET A 1 9.96 -42.86 -41.65
N SER A 2 9.98 -42.27 -40.46
CA SER A 2 9.04 -42.53 -39.35
C SER A 2 9.12 -41.30 -38.43
N THR A 3 7.96 -40.75 -38.12
CA THR A 3 7.64 -39.46 -37.49
C THR A 3 8.18 -39.29 -36.06
N PRO A 4 8.48 -38.05 -35.61
CA PRO A 4 8.68 -37.77 -34.19
C PRO A 4 7.31 -37.70 -33.49
N SER A 5 7.20 -38.42 -32.37
CA SER A 5 6.03 -38.41 -31.50
C SER A 5 5.89 -37.03 -30.86
N ALA A 6 4.85 -36.31 -31.24
CA ALA A 6 4.47 -35.03 -30.67
C ALA A 6 3.77 -35.22 -29.31
N ASP A 7 3.98 -34.23 -28.45
CA ASP A 7 3.12 -33.81 -27.35
C ASP A 7 2.85 -34.81 -26.21
N LEU A 8 3.71 -34.76 -25.20
CA LEU A 8 3.28 -35.07 -23.84
C LEU A 8 3.70 -33.95 -22.87
N HIS A 9 2.67 -33.26 -22.38
CA HIS A 9 2.64 -32.29 -21.28
C HIS A 9 3.15 -30.88 -21.54
N LEU A 10 2.32 -30.16 -22.28
CA LEU A 10 1.79 -28.86 -21.84
C LEU A 10 1.39 -28.95 -20.35
N LEU A 11 2.21 -28.39 -19.46
CA LEU A 11 1.65 -27.60 -18.38
C LEU A 11 1.62 -26.17 -18.91
N PRO A 12 0.48 -25.47 -18.90
CA PRO A 12 0.57 -24.03 -18.87
C PRO A 12 1.36 -23.73 -17.60
N GLU A 13 2.50 -23.07 -17.76
CA GLU A 13 3.04 -22.19 -16.72
C GLU A 13 1.88 -21.27 -16.37
N THR A 14 1.04 -21.69 -15.42
CA THR A 14 -0.20 -21.02 -15.08
C THR A 14 0.21 -19.63 -14.69
N GLY A 15 -0.18 -18.69 -15.54
CA GLY A 15 0.28 -17.32 -15.48
C GLY A 15 0.21 -16.84 -14.05
N VAL A 16 1.31 -16.22 -13.62
CA VAL A 16 1.16 -15.04 -12.81
C VAL A 16 0.44 -14.04 -13.73
N GLU A 17 -0.89 -14.21 -13.90
CA GLU A 17 -1.73 -13.10 -14.32
C GLU A 17 -1.27 -11.94 -13.45
N ASN A 18 -0.75 -10.88 -14.07
CA ASN A 18 -0.31 -9.69 -13.37
C ASN A 18 -1.41 -9.32 -12.37
N MET A 19 -1.26 -9.70 -11.11
CA MET A 19 -2.22 -9.40 -10.06
C MET A 19 -2.00 -7.95 -9.63
N ARG A 20 -1.97 -7.05 -10.61
CA ARG A 20 -1.79 -5.63 -10.39
C ARG A 20 -3.07 -5.13 -9.80
N THR A 21 -2.94 -4.31 -8.77
CA THR A 21 -4.07 -3.64 -8.16
C THR A 21 -4.89 -2.90 -9.23
N PRO A 22 -6.24 -3.04 -9.27
CA PRO A 22 -7.08 -2.36 -10.25
C PRO A 22 -6.79 -0.86 -10.30
N LYS A 23 -6.78 -0.27 -11.50
CA LYS A 23 -6.45 1.16 -11.68
C LYS A 23 -7.35 2.11 -10.87
N SER A 24 -8.62 1.73 -10.66
CA SER A 24 -9.56 2.46 -9.81
C SER A 24 -9.12 2.49 -8.34
N LEU A 25 -8.76 1.32 -7.79
CA LEU A 25 -8.26 1.20 -6.42
C LEU A 25 -6.90 1.90 -6.25
N HIS A 26 -6.06 1.90 -7.29
CA HIS A 26 -4.82 2.67 -7.28
C HIS A 26 -5.08 4.18 -7.11
N ALA A 27 -5.97 4.76 -7.92
CA ALA A 27 -6.33 6.17 -7.80
C ALA A 27 -6.94 6.50 -6.42
N GLU A 28 -7.76 5.60 -5.90
CA GLU A 28 -8.39 5.71 -4.59
C GLU A 28 -7.35 5.73 -3.44
N LEU A 29 -6.41 4.78 -3.44
CA LEU A 29 -5.34 4.71 -2.46
C LEU A 29 -4.40 5.92 -2.50
N LYS A 30 -4.10 6.45 -3.69
CA LYS A 30 -3.34 7.71 -3.82
C LYS A 30 -4.11 8.89 -3.24
N CYS A 31 -5.42 8.95 -3.46
CA CYS A 31 -6.28 9.98 -2.90
C CYS A 31 -6.27 9.91 -1.36
N GLU A 32 -6.48 8.71 -0.80
CA GLU A 32 -6.45 8.48 0.65
C GLU A 32 -5.10 8.82 1.26
N LEU A 33 -3.99 8.40 0.65
CA LEU A 33 -2.66 8.76 1.11
C LEU A 33 -2.46 10.29 1.09
N SER A 34 -3.00 11.00 0.09
CA SER A 34 -2.91 12.47 0.05
C SER A 34 -3.69 13.15 1.18
N LYS A 35 -4.88 12.64 1.55
CA LYS A 35 -5.65 13.12 2.70
C LYS A 35 -4.88 12.87 4.00
N LEU A 36 -4.37 11.65 4.16
CA LEU A 36 -3.56 11.25 5.31
C LEU A 36 -2.35 12.16 5.52
N ASN A 37 -1.59 12.45 4.45
CA ASN A 37 -0.44 13.35 4.53
C ASN A 37 -0.81 14.75 5.05
N THR A 38 -2.02 15.22 4.74
CA THR A 38 -2.52 16.53 5.18
C THR A 38 -2.86 16.51 6.67
N VAL A 39 -3.53 15.45 7.12
CA VAL A 39 -3.92 15.26 8.53
C VAL A 39 -2.71 15.06 9.44
N LEU A 40 -1.75 14.26 8.99
CA LEU A 40 -0.50 14.02 9.71
C LEU A 40 0.50 15.18 9.62
N LYS A 41 0.18 16.25 8.87
CA LYS A 41 1.03 17.43 8.66
C LYS A 41 2.46 17.07 8.22
N LEU A 42 2.59 16.02 7.43
CA LEU A 42 3.91 15.50 7.04
C LEU A 42 4.67 16.54 6.21
N PRO A 43 5.99 16.68 6.42
CA PRO A 43 6.80 17.58 5.60
C PRO A 43 6.70 17.15 4.13
N ILE A 44 6.43 18.15 3.28
CA ILE A 44 6.26 17.94 1.83
C ILE A 44 7.51 17.29 1.23
N TYR A 45 8.68 17.80 1.63
CA TYR A 45 9.96 17.22 1.26
C TYR A 45 10.26 16.01 2.15
N ASN A 46 10.61 14.90 1.51
CA ASN A 46 11.09 13.64 2.08
C ASN A 46 9.99 12.61 2.43
N VAL A 47 9.23 12.77 3.51
CA VAL A 47 8.34 11.70 4.00
C VAL A 47 7.17 11.45 3.05
N ARG A 48 6.46 12.51 2.64
CA ARG A 48 5.34 12.41 1.71
C ARG A 48 5.76 11.82 0.37
N PHE A 49 6.90 12.28 -0.17
CA PHE A 49 7.42 11.78 -1.44
C PHE A 49 7.75 10.29 -1.36
N LEU A 50 8.48 9.87 -0.33
CA LEU A 50 8.88 8.47 -0.17
C LEU A 50 7.68 7.54 0.07
N ALA A 51 6.69 7.96 0.86
CA ALA A 51 5.46 7.20 1.06
C ALA A 51 4.70 6.98 -0.26
N ASN A 52 4.65 7.98 -1.15
CA ASN A 52 4.07 7.83 -2.48
C ASN A 52 4.87 6.84 -3.35
N GLN A 53 6.21 6.90 -3.31
CA GLN A 53 7.05 5.96 -4.06
C GLN A 53 6.84 4.51 -3.58
N PHE A 54 6.73 4.29 -2.27
CA PHE A 54 6.41 2.96 -1.73
C PHE A 54 5.02 2.48 -2.15
N LEU A 55 4.01 3.35 -2.09
CA LEU A 55 2.67 3.02 -2.57
C LEU A 55 2.69 2.62 -4.06
N GLU A 56 3.33 3.40 -4.92
CA GLU A 56 3.42 3.10 -6.35
C GLU A 56 4.13 1.78 -6.61
N TYR A 57 5.24 1.51 -5.91
CA TYR A 57 5.94 0.24 -6.00
C TYR A 57 5.01 -0.93 -5.62
N LEU A 58 4.31 -0.83 -4.49
CA LEU A 58 3.45 -1.91 -4.02
C LEU A 58 2.28 -2.17 -4.99
N LEU A 59 1.62 -1.12 -5.46
CA LEU A 59 0.47 -1.27 -6.36
C LEU A 59 0.84 -1.78 -7.75
N ASN A 60 2.09 -1.60 -8.16
CA ASN A 60 2.61 -2.10 -9.44
C ASN A 60 3.07 -3.55 -9.36
N ASN A 61 3.50 -4.03 -8.18
CA ASN A 61 4.12 -5.34 -8.02
C ASN A 61 3.30 -6.33 -7.18
N HIS A 62 2.29 -5.86 -6.44
CA HIS A 62 1.48 -6.67 -5.55
C HIS A 62 -0.01 -6.40 -5.71
N LEU A 63 -0.80 -7.44 -5.41
CA LEU A 63 -2.25 -7.34 -5.34
C LEU A 63 -2.66 -6.76 -3.99
N VAL A 64 -3.27 -5.59 -4.02
CA VAL A 64 -3.97 -5.02 -2.86
C VAL A 64 -5.46 -5.29 -3.03
N VAL A 65 -6.04 -5.98 -2.06
CA VAL A 65 -7.47 -6.29 -2.01
C VAL A 65 -8.20 -5.14 -1.32
N ARG A 66 -9.37 -4.76 -1.86
CA ARG A 66 -10.12 -3.58 -1.39
C ARG A 66 -10.68 -3.75 0.03
N GLU A 67 -11.13 -4.95 0.36
CA GLU A 67 -11.89 -5.20 1.59
C GLU A 67 -11.12 -6.08 2.57
N PRO A 68 -11.26 -5.80 3.89
CA PRO A 68 -11.98 -4.68 4.50
C PRO A 68 -11.25 -3.32 4.34
N TRP A 69 -12.04 -2.24 4.23
CA TRP A 69 -11.53 -0.89 4.00
C TRP A 69 -10.57 -0.39 5.10
N SER A 70 -10.78 -0.84 6.33
CA SER A 70 -9.89 -0.56 7.48
C SER A 70 -8.45 -1.06 7.26
N ILE A 71 -8.24 -2.13 6.49
CA ILE A 71 -6.88 -2.59 6.14
C ILE A 71 -6.18 -1.58 5.24
N LEU A 72 -6.90 -0.91 4.33
CA LEU A 72 -6.32 0.09 3.44
C LEU A 72 -5.92 1.37 4.20
N HIS A 73 -6.69 1.75 5.22
CA HIS A 73 -6.33 2.82 6.14
C HIS A 73 -5.04 2.49 6.90
N ALA A 74 -4.98 1.31 7.52
CA ALA A 74 -3.79 0.83 8.24
C ALA A 74 -2.58 0.73 7.31
N PHE A 75 -2.79 0.27 6.07
CA PHE A 75 -1.77 0.18 5.04
C PHE A 75 -1.17 1.55 4.70
N ASN A 76 -1.99 2.57 4.46
CA ASN A 76 -1.50 3.93 4.19
C ASN A 76 -0.78 4.55 5.40
N ILE A 77 -1.27 4.32 6.62
CA ILE A 77 -0.60 4.76 7.86
C ILE A 77 0.79 4.10 7.98
N ALA A 78 0.85 2.78 7.79
CA ALA A 78 2.11 2.03 7.86
C ALA A 78 3.13 2.52 6.81
N LEU A 79 2.68 2.91 5.62
CA LEU A 79 3.55 3.51 4.60
C LEU A 79 4.15 4.84 5.05
N CYS A 80 3.37 5.72 5.68
CA CYS A 80 3.86 6.97 6.24
C CYS A 80 4.89 6.72 7.35
N TRP A 81 4.62 5.79 8.26
CA TRP A 81 5.55 5.40 9.32
C TRP A 81 6.84 4.80 8.77
N HIS A 82 6.73 3.90 7.78
CA HIS A 82 7.90 3.29 7.18
C HIS A 82 8.76 4.32 6.44
N ALA A 83 8.14 5.24 5.70
CA ALA A 83 8.84 6.35 5.06
C ALA A 83 9.54 7.26 6.09
N ALA A 84 8.87 7.62 7.18
CA ALA A 84 9.45 8.39 8.27
C ALA A 84 10.65 7.66 8.90
N SER A 85 10.49 6.39 9.24
CA SER A 85 11.55 5.54 9.80
C SER A 85 12.75 5.43 8.85
N PHE A 86 12.51 5.21 7.55
CA PHE A 86 13.57 5.11 6.54
C PHE A 86 14.38 6.40 6.45
N LEU A 87 13.72 7.55 6.57
CA LEU A 87 14.32 8.87 6.54
C LEU A 87 14.83 9.36 7.90
N LYS A 88 14.71 8.52 8.95
CA LYS A 88 15.03 8.88 10.34
C LYS A 88 14.28 10.13 10.83
N TYR A 89 13.06 10.33 10.36
CA TYR A 89 12.17 11.38 10.83
C TYR A 89 11.51 10.94 12.15
N THR A 90 11.83 11.63 13.26
CA THR A 90 11.44 11.21 14.62
C THR A 90 10.22 11.93 15.18
N GLU A 91 9.67 12.92 14.48
CA GLU A 91 8.53 13.71 14.96
C GLU A 91 7.18 13.06 14.66
N LEU A 92 7.16 11.93 13.94
CA LEU A 92 5.93 11.21 13.62
C LEU A 92 5.61 10.17 14.70
N ASP A 93 4.88 10.57 15.73
CA ASP A 93 4.40 9.65 16.77
C ASP A 93 3.26 8.76 16.25
N HIS A 94 3.35 7.45 16.50
CA HIS A 94 2.38 6.48 16.01
C HIS A 94 1.00 6.63 16.67
N ARG A 95 0.95 6.89 17.99
CA ARG A 95 -0.32 7.03 18.72
C ARG A 95 -1.02 8.33 18.33
N GLU A 96 -0.27 9.43 18.20
CA GLU A 96 -0.80 10.70 17.70
C GLU A 96 -1.30 10.56 16.27
N SER A 97 -0.57 9.83 15.41
CA SER A 97 -1.00 9.57 14.03
C SER A 97 -2.35 8.84 13.98
N ILE A 98 -2.53 7.80 14.79
CA ILE A 98 -3.81 7.07 14.89
C ILE A 98 -4.92 8.00 15.39
N ALA A 99 -4.68 8.77 16.45
CA ALA A 99 -5.67 9.70 16.99
C ALA A 99 -6.11 10.75 15.96
N LEU A 100 -5.15 11.39 15.28
CA LEU A 100 -5.42 12.41 14.25
C LEU A 100 -6.22 11.85 13.07
N THR A 101 -5.99 10.59 12.69
CA THR A 101 -6.69 9.95 11.57
C THR A 101 -8.08 9.46 11.94
N SER A 102 -8.30 9.02 13.18
CA SER A 102 -9.63 8.79 13.72
C SER A 102 -10.44 10.09 13.69
N ASP A 103 -9.91 11.18 14.24
CA ASP A 103 -10.62 12.46 14.36
C ASP A 103 -10.83 13.18 13.03
N GLY A 104 -9.84 13.11 12.13
CA GLY A 104 -9.83 13.85 10.87
C GLY A 104 -10.38 13.10 9.66
N LEU A 105 -10.37 11.76 9.66
CA LEU A 105 -10.73 10.93 8.51
C LEU A 105 -11.69 9.78 8.85
N ASN A 106 -12.11 9.63 10.11
CA ASN A 106 -12.92 8.50 10.60
C ASN A 106 -12.26 7.14 10.32
N TYR A 107 -10.94 7.05 10.43
CA TYR A 107 -10.23 5.78 10.25
C TYR A 107 -10.45 4.87 11.48
N GLU A 108 -11.02 3.69 11.26
CA GLU A 108 -11.15 2.64 12.29
C GLU A 108 -9.84 1.85 12.45
N CYS A 109 -8.75 2.53 12.83
CA CYS A 109 -7.47 1.89 13.12
C CYS A 109 -7.19 1.98 14.62
N ASN A 110 -6.85 0.86 15.24
CA ASN A 110 -6.43 0.80 16.65
C ASN A 110 -5.07 0.13 16.73
N GLU A 111 -4.19 0.63 17.59
CA GLU A 111 -2.95 -0.05 17.92
C GLU A 111 -3.29 -1.33 18.70
N ALA A 112 -2.63 -2.45 18.38
CA ALA A 112 -2.80 -3.67 19.17
C ALA A 112 -2.28 -3.41 20.59
N PRO A 113 -2.98 -3.86 21.65
CA PRO A 113 -2.47 -3.75 23.00
C PRO A 113 -1.13 -4.50 23.11
N SER A 114 -0.14 -3.84 23.71
CA SER A 114 1.21 -4.35 23.92
C SER A 114 1.31 -5.30 25.12
#